data_AF-A0A7Y5JRK8-F1
#
_entry.id   AF-A0A7Y5JRK8-F1
#
_cell.length_a   1.000
_cell.length_b   1.000
_cell.length_c   1.000
_cell.angle_alpha   90.00
_cell.angle_beta   90.00
_cell.angle_gamma   90.00
#
_symmetry.space_group_name_H-M   'P 1'
#
loop_
_entity.id
_entity.type
_entity.pdbx_description
1 polymer ?
#
loop_
_entity_poly.entity_id
_entity_poly.type
_entity_poly.pdbx_seq_one_letter_code
_entity_poly.pdbx_strand_id
1 'polypeptide(L)'
;MRLVSYILLLLLSVGLLRAQDRRMSPEQRRERVETVIIGKFADELELTPLEAEKFYPRLRQFRTETEPLQREFAATQQRIDELSRSGESEGRKSQGGIAVTRLSEGGMSKDELKALIAKSNALQTEILTKRELLLTDLADFLSPQQVSRCSILLDELPRRIRQFMEDRGGPPHQGDRERGIEHQKRRRTR
;
A
#
# COMPACT_ATOMS: atom_id res chain seq x y z
N MET A 1 -44.05 10.27 28.06
CA MET A 1 -42.75 10.92 28.35
C MET A 1 -41.57 9.95 28.42
N ARG A 2 -41.66 8.80 29.12
CA ARG A 2 -40.53 7.85 29.24
C ARG A 2 -40.05 7.24 27.91
N LEU A 3 -40.97 6.94 26.98
CA LEU A 3 -40.66 6.30 25.69
C LEU A 3 -39.88 7.21 24.73
N VAL A 4 -40.19 8.51 24.71
CA VAL A 4 -39.45 9.52 23.92
C VAL A 4 -38.03 9.69 24.44
N SER A 5 -37.83 9.55 25.76
CA SER A 5 -36.51 9.62 26.39
C SER A 5 -35.60 8.46 25.97
N TYR A 6 -36.14 7.23 25.80
CA TYR A 6 -35.37 6.09 25.32
C TYR A 6 -34.99 6.20 23.83
N ILE A 7 -35.89 6.74 23.00
CA ILE A 7 -35.62 6.99 21.57
C ILE A 7 -34.52 8.04 21.41
N LEU A 8 -34.54 9.10 22.23
CA LEU A 8 -33.50 10.13 22.23
C LEU A 8 -32.13 9.57 22.66
N LEU A 9 -32.10 8.69 23.67
CA LEU A 9 -30.88 8.03 24.16
C LEU A 9 -30.30 7.06 23.12
N LEU A 10 -31.17 6.38 22.36
CA LEU A 10 -30.78 5.46 21.29
C LEU A 10 -30.30 6.19 20.04
N LEU A 11 -30.82 7.38 19.74
CA LEU A 11 -30.30 8.25 18.68
C LEU A 11 -28.95 8.89 19.06
N LEU A 12 -28.74 9.21 20.34
CA LEU A 12 -27.49 9.79 20.82
C LEU A 12 -26.32 8.80 20.76
N SER A 13 -26.56 7.50 21.01
CA SER A 13 -25.53 6.46 20.95
C SER A 13 -25.07 6.17 19.51
N VAL A 14 -25.98 6.26 18.53
CA VAL A 14 -25.65 6.10 17.10
C VAL A 14 -24.82 7.28 16.57
N GLY A 15 -25.02 8.48 17.10
CA GLY A 15 -24.23 9.67 16.74
C GLY A 15 -22.78 9.62 17.25
N LEU A 16 -22.56 9.05 18.44
CA LEU A 16 -21.21 8.94 19.04
C LEU A 16 -20.31 7.93 18.30
N LEU A 17 -20.88 6.87 17.72
CA LEU A 17 -20.13 5.88 16.93
C LEU A 17 -19.57 6.47 15.61
N ARG A 18 -20.18 7.54 15.08
CA ARG A 18 -19.76 8.16 13.81
C ARG A 18 -18.67 9.23 13.95
N ALA A 19 -18.34 9.65 15.17
CA ALA A 19 -17.34 10.71 15.42
C ALA A 19 -15.91 10.19 15.67
N GLN A 20 -15.70 8.87 15.84
CA GLN A 20 -14.40 8.30 16.23
C GLN A 20 -13.39 8.12 15.09
N ASP A 21 -13.78 8.22 13.81
CA ASP A 21 -12.88 7.91 12.69
C ASP A 21 -11.75 8.95 12.46
N ARG A 22 -11.81 10.13 13.09
CA ARG A 22 -10.82 11.21 12.85
C ARG A 22 -9.57 11.17 13.72
N ARG A 23 -9.44 10.25 14.69
CA ARG A 23 -8.27 10.16 15.59
C ARG A 23 -7.69 8.75 15.69
N MET A 24 -7.63 8.04 14.58
CA MET A 24 -7.05 6.70 14.56
C MET A 24 -5.52 6.79 14.73
N SER A 25 -4.99 6.14 15.76
CA SER A 25 -3.55 6.09 16.06
C SER A 25 -2.79 5.35 14.95
N PRO A 26 -1.46 5.55 14.80
CA PRO A 26 -0.66 4.81 13.82
C PRO A 26 -0.79 3.29 13.94
N GLU A 27 -0.91 2.78 15.18
CA GLU A 27 -1.10 1.36 15.46
C GLU A 27 -2.44 0.85 14.94
N GLN A 28 -3.52 1.56 15.23
CA GLN A 28 -4.87 1.22 14.75
C GLN A 28 -4.95 1.25 13.22
N ARG A 29 -4.23 2.17 12.57
CA ARG A 29 -4.13 2.19 11.10
C ARG A 29 -3.42 0.96 10.57
N ARG A 30 -2.32 0.54 11.22
CA ARG A 30 -1.55 -0.65 10.83
C ARG A 30 -2.40 -1.91 10.98
N GLU A 31 -3.11 -2.04 12.09
CA GLU A 31 -4.03 -3.15 12.35
C GLU A 31 -5.14 -3.21 11.29
N ARG A 32 -5.78 -2.07 10.99
CA ARG A 32 -6.81 -1.98 9.95
C ARG A 32 -6.28 -2.41 8.58
N VAL A 33 -5.08 -1.97 8.21
CA VAL A 33 -4.41 -2.39 6.97
C VAL A 33 -4.17 -3.89 6.97
N GLU A 34 -3.70 -4.45 8.08
CA GLU A 34 -3.48 -5.89 8.20
C GLU A 34 -4.78 -6.68 8.04
N THR A 35 -5.87 -6.25 8.69
CA THR A 35 -7.19 -6.89 8.51
C THR A 35 -7.66 -6.86 7.05
N VAL A 36 -7.47 -5.73 6.36
CA VAL A 36 -7.82 -5.60 4.95
C VAL A 36 -6.97 -6.53 4.08
N ILE A 37 -5.66 -6.61 4.36
CA ILE A 37 -4.74 -7.50 3.64
C ILE A 37 -5.16 -8.96 3.83
N ILE A 38 -5.41 -9.36 5.07
CA ILE A 38 -5.83 -10.72 5.43
C ILE A 38 -7.10 -11.09 4.67
N GLY A 39 -8.13 -10.25 4.76
CA GLY A 39 -9.40 -10.49 4.05
C GLY A 39 -9.20 -10.59 2.53
N LYS A 40 -8.37 -9.73 1.96
CA LYS A 40 -8.10 -9.76 0.51
C LYS A 40 -7.36 -11.01 0.05
N PHE A 41 -6.39 -11.50 0.82
CA PHE A 41 -5.75 -12.76 0.49
C PHE A 41 -6.69 -13.96 0.66
N ALA A 42 -7.55 -13.98 1.69
CA ALA A 42 -8.53 -15.04 1.85
C ALA A 42 -9.50 -15.08 0.66
N ASP A 43 -10.03 -13.92 0.26
CA ASP A 43 -11.02 -13.81 -0.81
C ASP A 43 -10.43 -14.20 -2.18
N GLU A 44 -9.27 -13.67 -2.54
CA GLU A 44 -8.69 -13.84 -3.88
C GLU A 44 -8.03 -15.20 -4.09
N LEU A 45 -7.49 -15.78 -3.01
CA LEU A 45 -6.89 -17.12 -3.02
C LEU A 45 -7.91 -18.21 -2.67
N GLU A 46 -9.13 -17.84 -2.26
CA GLU A 46 -10.17 -18.79 -1.85
C GLU A 46 -9.65 -19.78 -0.79
N LEU A 47 -8.90 -19.28 0.20
CA LEU A 47 -8.20 -20.12 1.18
C LEU A 47 -9.20 -20.90 2.03
N THR A 48 -8.97 -22.20 2.16
CA THR A 48 -9.64 -23.01 3.19
C THR A 48 -9.13 -22.61 4.59
N PRO A 49 -9.87 -22.89 5.68
CA PRO A 49 -9.41 -22.59 7.03
C PRO A 49 -8.03 -23.21 7.36
N LEU A 50 -7.78 -24.43 6.88
CA LEU A 50 -6.51 -25.14 7.09
C LEU A 50 -5.35 -24.52 6.29
N GLU A 51 -5.61 -24.06 5.07
CA GLU A 51 -4.62 -23.33 4.26
C GLU A 51 -4.32 -21.97 4.89
N ALA A 52 -5.34 -21.25 5.34
CA ALA A 52 -5.21 -19.95 5.99
C ALA A 52 -4.34 -20.00 7.26
N GLU A 53 -4.54 -21.02 8.10
CA GLU A 53 -3.75 -21.26 9.31
C GLU A 53 -2.25 -21.40 8.99
N LYS A 54 -1.92 -22.03 7.86
CA LYS A 54 -0.55 -22.20 7.36
C LYS A 54 -0.02 -20.98 6.60
N PHE A 55 -0.89 -20.26 5.89
CA PHE A 55 -0.55 -19.16 5.00
C PHE A 55 -0.16 -17.89 5.77
N TYR A 56 -0.99 -17.44 6.71
CA TYR A 56 -0.78 -16.15 7.35
C TYR A 56 0.50 -16.03 8.19
N PRO A 57 0.97 -17.07 8.90
CA PRO A 57 2.28 -17.02 9.56
C PRO A 57 3.43 -16.76 8.58
N ARG A 58 3.45 -17.46 7.44
CA ARG A 58 4.46 -17.29 6.39
C ARG A 58 4.40 -15.90 5.75
N LEU A 59 3.19 -15.43 5.43
CA LEU A 59 2.99 -14.08 4.91
C LEU A 59 3.48 -13.00 5.90
N ARG A 60 3.19 -13.16 7.20
CA ARG A 60 3.64 -12.21 8.22
C ARG A 60 5.16 -12.19 8.36
N GLN A 61 5.79 -13.35 8.35
CA GLN A 61 7.25 -13.45 8.35
C GLN A 61 7.85 -12.75 7.13
N PHE A 62 7.39 -13.10 5.92
CA PHE A 62 7.83 -12.45 4.68
C PHE A 62 7.70 -10.92 4.75
N ARG A 63 6.56 -10.41 5.23
CA ARG A 63 6.34 -8.96 5.37
C ARG A 63 7.28 -8.33 6.38
N THR A 64 7.52 -8.99 7.52
CA THR A 64 8.43 -8.49 8.56
C THR A 64 9.86 -8.38 8.03
N GLU A 65 10.30 -9.37 7.24
CA GLU A 65 11.64 -9.40 6.68
C GLU A 65 11.82 -8.44 5.49
N THR A 66 10.77 -8.22 4.68
CA THR A 66 10.86 -7.39 3.48
C THR A 66 10.45 -5.93 3.68
N GLU A 67 9.67 -5.62 4.71
CA GLU A 67 9.26 -4.24 5.03
C GLU A 67 10.46 -3.26 5.18
N PRO A 68 11.55 -3.57 5.93
CA PRO A 68 12.69 -2.68 5.99
C PRO A 68 13.40 -2.53 4.63
N LEU A 69 13.55 -3.62 3.88
CA LEU A 69 14.18 -3.62 2.55
C LEU A 69 13.39 -2.74 1.57
N GLN A 70 12.07 -2.84 1.58
CA GLN A 70 11.19 -2.03 0.73
C GLN A 70 11.26 -0.55 1.09
N ARG A 71 11.35 -0.21 2.38
CA ARG A 71 11.53 1.18 2.82
C ARG A 71 12.86 1.74 2.35
N GLU A 72 13.93 0.97 2.48
CA GLU A 72 15.27 1.36 2.03
C GLU A 72 15.36 1.48 0.51
N PHE A 73 14.72 0.57 -0.22
CA PHE A 73 14.59 0.62 -1.67
C PHE A 73 13.87 1.89 -2.12
N ALA A 74 12.71 2.20 -1.49
CA ALA A 74 11.96 3.41 -1.79
C ALA A 74 12.76 4.70 -1.50
N ALA A 75 13.48 4.76 -0.38
CA ALA A 75 14.34 5.90 -0.04
C ALA A 75 15.52 6.04 -1.04
N THR A 76 16.09 4.91 -1.46
CA THR A 76 17.17 4.89 -2.46
C THR A 76 16.66 5.38 -3.81
N GLN A 77 15.48 4.93 -4.25
CA GLN A 77 14.87 5.37 -5.49
C GLN A 77 14.51 6.86 -5.46
N GLN A 78 13.96 7.35 -4.34
CA GLN A 78 13.68 8.77 -4.17
C GLN A 78 14.97 9.61 -4.32
N ARG A 79 16.08 9.17 -3.72
CA ARG A 79 17.37 9.85 -3.86
C ARG A 79 17.89 9.84 -5.31
N ILE A 80 17.68 8.75 -6.04
CA ILE A 80 17.99 8.67 -7.48
C ILE A 80 17.13 9.68 -8.27
N ASP A 81 15.82 9.72 -8.02
CA ASP A 81 14.89 10.62 -8.72
C ASP A 81 15.18 12.10 -8.43
N GLU A 82 15.51 12.44 -7.18
CA GLU A 82 15.93 13.78 -6.78
C GLU A 82 17.20 14.22 -7.51
N LEU A 83 18.16 13.30 -7.70
CA LEU A 83 19.37 13.57 -8.46
C LEU A 83 19.08 13.83 -9.94
N SER A 84 18.23 13.02 -10.57
CA SER A 84 17.81 13.22 -11.96
C SER A 84 17.18 14.61 -12.16
N ARG A 85 16.36 15.08 -11.22
CA ARG A 85 15.71 16.40 -11.28
C ARG A 85 16.66 17.57 -11.01
N SER A 86 17.64 17.39 -10.11
CA SER A 86 18.63 18.42 -9.80
C SER A 86 19.57 18.72 -10.97
N GLY A 87 19.88 17.73 -11.81
CA GLY A 87 20.68 17.91 -13.03
C GLY A 87 19.96 18.65 -14.17
N GLU A 88 18.63 18.61 -14.18
CA GLU A 88 17.80 19.25 -15.23
C GLU A 88 17.57 20.76 -14.99
N SER A 89 17.73 21.24 -13.75
CA SER A 89 17.50 22.66 -13.41
C SER A 89 18.62 23.61 -13.87
N GLU A 90 19.79 23.10 -14.29
CA GLU A 90 20.85 23.92 -14.89
C GLU A 90 20.58 24.31 -16.36
N GLY A 91 19.54 23.75 -17.00
CA GLY A 91 19.24 23.94 -18.43
C GLY A 91 18.31 25.10 -18.79
N ARG A 92 17.61 25.73 -17.83
CA ARG A 92 16.73 26.89 -18.11
C ARG A 92 17.44 28.20 -17.82
N LYS A 93 18.32 28.62 -18.73
CA LYS A 93 18.75 30.03 -18.78
C LYS A 93 17.55 30.91 -19.15
N SER A 94 17.13 31.72 -18.20
CA SER A 94 16.31 32.90 -18.40
C SER A 94 16.98 33.85 -19.39
N GLN A 95 16.22 34.32 -20.39
CA GLN A 95 16.50 35.60 -21.01
C GLN A 95 16.21 36.69 -19.97
N GLY A 96 17.27 37.40 -19.54
CA GLY A 96 17.16 38.73 -18.95
C GLY A 96 17.44 38.83 -17.45
N GLY A 97 18.55 39.49 -17.12
CA GLY A 97 18.65 40.35 -15.94
C GLY A 97 19.11 39.70 -14.63
N ILE A 98 20.42 39.71 -14.42
CA ILE A 98 21.16 39.79 -13.15
C ILE A 98 20.47 39.16 -11.92
N ALA A 99 20.90 37.95 -11.56
CA ALA A 99 20.79 37.43 -10.21
C ALA A 99 22.15 36.87 -9.77
N VAL A 100 22.83 37.60 -8.88
CA VAL A 100 23.93 37.07 -8.07
C VAL A 100 23.32 36.19 -7.01
N THR A 101 23.53 34.87 -7.07
CA THR A 101 23.32 33.98 -5.91
C THR A 101 24.15 32.71 -6.03
N ARG A 102 25.18 32.65 -5.17
CA ARG A 102 25.64 31.51 -4.36
C ARG A 102 25.86 30.14 -5.05
N LEU A 103 27.14 29.75 -5.07
CA LEU A 103 27.70 28.41 -4.89
C LEU A 103 26.69 27.25 -4.88
N SER A 104 26.83 26.34 -5.82
CA SER A 104 26.57 24.92 -5.54
C SER A 104 27.52 24.06 -6.37
N GLU A 105 28.65 23.68 -5.77
CA GLU A 105 29.43 22.51 -6.19
C GLU A 105 28.66 21.19 -5.89
N GLY A 106 27.34 21.20 -6.05
CA GLY A 106 26.40 20.28 -5.40
C GLY A 106 25.79 19.22 -6.31
N GLY A 107 26.41 18.93 -7.46
CA GLY A 107 26.07 17.76 -8.27
C GLY A 107 26.87 16.56 -7.76
N MET A 108 26.22 15.57 -7.15
CA MET A 108 26.92 14.38 -6.67
C MET A 108 27.60 13.62 -7.81
N SER A 109 28.78 13.02 -7.54
CA SER A 109 29.61 12.35 -8.55
C SER A 109 28.83 11.24 -9.28
N LYS A 110 29.17 10.99 -10.55
CA LYS A 110 28.74 9.79 -11.29
C LYS A 110 28.95 8.50 -10.50
N ASP A 111 29.95 8.48 -9.63
CA ASP A 111 30.26 7.35 -8.76
C ASP A 111 29.23 7.15 -7.65
N GLU A 112 28.64 8.22 -7.12
CA GLU A 112 27.56 8.13 -6.14
C GLU A 112 26.25 7.67 -6.77
N LEU A 113 25.94 8.13 -7.99
CA LEU A 113 24.80 7.61 -8.75
C LEU A 113 24.96 6.11 -9.03
N LYS A 114 26.16 5.68 -9.45
CA LYS A 114 26.47 4.25 -9.65
C LYS A 114 26.30 3.45 -8.35
N ALA A 115 26.76 3.98 -7.21
CA ALA A 115 26.60 3.34 -5.91
C ALA A 115 25.13 3.19 -5.51
N LEU A 116 24.30 4.22 -5.74
CA LEU A 116 22.86 4.17 -5.48
C LEU A 116 22.13 3.15 -6.38
N ILE A 117 22.49 3.09 -7.66
CA ILE A 117 21.94 2.09 -8.60
C ILE A 117 22.34 0.67 -8.15
N ALA A 118 23.60 0.45 -7.79
CA ALA A 118 24.07 -0.84 -7.30
C ALA A 118 23.33 -1.26 -6.02
N LYS A 119 23.13 -0.33 -5.09
CA LYS A 119 22.35 -0.54 -3.88
C LYS A 119 20.89 -0.88 -4.17
N SER A 120 20.26 -0.14 -5.09
CA SER A 120 18.88 -0.40 -5.54
C SER A 120 18.72 -1.83 -6.08
N ASN A 121 19.64 -2.26 -6.94
CA ASN A 121 19.63 -3.61 -7.53
C ASN A 121 19.87 -4.71 -6.48
N ALA A 122 20.74 -4.47 -5.49
CA ALA A 122 20.98 -5.41 -4.41
C ALA A 122 19.71 -5.61 -3.56
N LEU A 123 19.06 -4.51 -3.16
CA LEU A 123 17.79 -4.54 -2.41
C LEU A 123 16.68 -5.23 -3.21
N GLN A 124 16.57 -4.95 -4.50
CA GLN A 124 15.59 -5.60 -5.36
C GLN A 124 15.81 -7.11 -5.45
N THR A 125 17.07 -7.53 -5.62
CA THR A 125 17.42 -8.96 -5.64
C THR A 125 17.03 -9.64 -4.34
N GLU A 126 17.36 -9.04 -3.19
CA GLU A 126 17.04 -9.62 -1.88
C GLU A 126 15.51 -9.76 -1.66
N ILE A 127 14.73 -8.75 -2.05
CA ILE A 127 13.26 -8.81 -1.98
C ILE A 127 12.73 -9.93 -2.88
N LEU A 128 13.27 -10.07 -4.09
CA LEU A 128 12.86 -11.13 -5.03
C LEU A 128 13.21 -12.52 -4.50
N THR A 129 14.39 -12.72 -3.91
CA THR A 129 14.77 -13.99 -3.29
C THR A 129 13.85 -14.36 -2.13
N LYS A 130 13.51 -13.40 -1.25
CA LYS A 130 12.55 -13.65 -0.16
C LYS A 130 11.15 -13.97 -0.68
N ARG A 131 10.74 -13.39 -1.80
CA ARG A 131 9.46 -13.67 -2.45
C ARG A 131 9.44 -15.06 -3.07
N GLU A 132 10.51 -15.45 -3.76
CA GLU A 132 10.66 -16.79 -4.32
C GLU A 132 10.58 -17.86 -3.23
N LEU A 133 11.28 -17.64 -2.11
CA LEU A 133 11.20 -18.52 -0.94
C LEU A 133 9.76 -18.64 -0.43
N LEU A 134 9.07 -17.51 -0.21
CA LEU A 134 7.66 -17.53 0.21
C LEU A 134 6.80 -18.35 -0.77
N LEU A 135 6.86 -18.07 -2.07
CA LEU A 135 6.01 -18.74 -3.06
C LEU A 135 6.32 -20.25 -3.14
N THR A 136 7.58 -20.63 -2.94
CA THR A 136 7.99 -22.03 -2.85
C THR A 136 7.41 -22.70 -1.62
N ASP A 137 7.53 -22.08 -0.44
CA ASP A 137 6.94 -22.59 0.81
C ASP A 137 5.42 -22.69 0.77
N LEU A 138 4.77 -21.81 0.00
CA LEU A 138 3.32 -21.84 -0.23
C LEU A 138 2.90 -22.97 -1.17
N ALA A 139 3.75 -23.37 -2.11
CA ALA A 139 3.45 -24.44 -3.06
C ALA A 139 3.29 -25.82 -2.40
N ASP A 140 3.81 -25.99 -1.18
CA ASP A 140 3.66 -27.21 -0.38
C ASP A 140 2.19 -27.50 0.02
N PHE A 141 1.35 -26.47 0.09
CA PHE A 141 -0.02 -26.60 0.58
C PHE A 141 -1.07 -25.77 -0.17
N LEU A 142 -0.68 -24.90 -1.09
CA LEU A 142 -1.58 -24.20 -2.01
C LEU A 142 -1.51 -24.83 -3.40
N SER A 143 -2.62 -24.76 -4.14
CA SER A 143 -2.63 -25.14 -5.55
C SER A 143 -1.75 -24.21 -6.40
N PRO A 144 -1.23 -24.68 -7.56
CA PRO A 144 -0.46 -23.84 -8.47
C PRO A 144 -1.18 -22.56 -8.90
N GLN A 145 -2.51 -22.62 -9.05
CA GLN A 145 -3.35 -21.47 -9.36
C GLN A 145 -3.36 -20.45 -8.22
N GLN A 146 -3.48 -20.90 -6.97
CA GLN A 146 -3.41 -20.02 -5.80
C GLN A 146 -2.01 -19.39 -5.64
N VAL A 147 -0.93 -20.15 -5.83
CA VAL A 147 0.43 -19.60 -5.79
C VAL A 147 0.63 -18.54 -6.87
N SER A 148 0.15 -18.79 -8.09
CA SER A 148 0.18 -17.82 -9.18
C SER A 148 -0.59 -16.54 -8.84
N ARG A 149 -1.84 -16.65 -8.34
CA ARG A 149 -2.62 -15.49 -7.88
C ARG A 149 -1.93 -14.74 -6.74
N CYS A 150 -1.35 -15.47 -5.78
CA CYS A 150 -0.61 -14.90 -4.65
C CYS A 150 0.56 -14.06 -5.14
N SER A 151 1.32 -14.56 -6.12
CA SER A 151 2.44 -13.82 -6.71
C SER A 151 1.97 -12.44 -7.21
N ILE A 152 0.87 -12.36 -7.95
CA ILE A 152 0.35 -11.10 -8.49
C ILE A 152 -0.13 -10.19 -7.34
N LEU A 153 -0.85 -10.74 -6.36
CA LEU A 153 -1.38 -9.98 -5.23
C LEU A 153 -0.29 -9.36 -4.36
N LEU A 154 0.86 -10.02 -4.18
CA LEU A 154 1.97 -9.47 -3.41
C LEU A 154 2.48 -8.13 -3.96
N ASP A 155 2.39 -7.91 -5.27
CA ASP A 155 2.80 -6.66 -5.92
C ASP A 155 1.69 -5.61 -5.95
N GLU A 156 0.46 -6.04 -6.24
CA GLU A 156 -0.66 -5.14 -6.48
C GLU A 156 -1.32 -4.65 -5.20
N LEU A 157 -1.46 -5.53 -4.21
CA LEU A 157 -2.27 -5.28 -3.03
C LEU A 157 -1.73 -4.13 -2.18
N PRO A 158 -0.41 -4.02 -1.88
CA PRO A 158 0.11 -2.90 -1.11
C PRO A 158 -0.12 -1.55 -1.81
N ARG A 159 -0.01 -1.52 -3.14
CA ARG A 159 -0.26 -0.31 -3.95
C ARG A 159 -1.72 0.10 -3.90
N ARG A 160 -2.64 -0.85 -4.10
CA ARG A 160 -4.09 -0.61 -4.05
C ARG A 160 -4.53 -0.16 -2.66
N ILE A 161 -3.99 -0.75 -1.60
CA ILE A 161 -4.31 -0.33 -0.22
C ILE A 161 -3.78 1.06 0.06
N ARG A 162 -2.56 1.38 -0.38
CA ARG A 162 -2.00 2.73 -0.23
C ARG A 162 -2.85 3.77 -0.96
N GLN A 163 -3.16 3.53 -2.23
CA GLN A 163 -4.06 4.41 -3.02
C GLN A 163 -5.42 4.55 -2.35
N PHE A 164 -6.00 3.44 -1.92
CA PHE A 164 -7.24 3.45 -1.18
C PHE A 164 -7.16 4.29 0.09
N MET A 165 -6.06 4.23 0.84
CA MET A 165 -5.86 5.04 2.05
C MET A 165 -5.60 6.52 1.77
N GLU A 166 -4.92 6.82 0.65
CA GLU A 166 -4.61 8.19 0.19
C GLU A 166 -5.87 8.88 -0.37
N ASP A 167 -6.62 8.20 -1.25
CA ASP A 167 -7.90 8.66 -1.79
C ASP A 167 -8.98 8.80 -0.69
N ARG A 168 -8.82 8.03 0.40
CA ARG A 168 -9.71 8.00 1.55
C ARG A 168 -9.07 8.57 2.80
N GLY A 169 -8.86 9.88 2.78
CA GLY A 169 -8.95 10.70 4.00
C GLY A 169 -10.27 10.54 4.80
N GLY A 170 -11.15 9.59 4.46
CA GLY A 170 -12.28 9.08 5.26
C GLY A 170 -12.79 7.70 4.79
N PRO A 171 -13.42 6.88 5.66
CA PRO A 171 -13.71 5.45 5.46
C PRO A 171 -14.57 5.11 4.22
N PRO A 172 -14.67 3.82 3.81
CA PRO A 172 -15.72 3.39 2.89
C PRO A 172 -17.09 3.81 3.41
N HIS A 173 -17.79 4.65 2.65
CA HIS A 173 -19.24 4.71 2.79
C HIS A 173 -19.81 3.38 2.33
N GLN A 174 -20.52 2.74 3.25
CA GLN A 174 -21.18 1.44 3.08
C GLN A 174 -22.20 1.42 1.92
N GLY A 175 -22.51 2.57 1.32
CA GLY A 175 -23.40 2.73 0.16
C GLY A 175 -22.77 2.49 -1.22
N ASP A 176 -21.45 2.31 -1.34
CA ASP A 176 -20.83 2.04 -2.66
C ASP A 176 -20.96 0.58 -3.12
N ARG A 177 -21.38 -0.33 -2.22
CA ARG A 177 -21.66 -1.73 -2.60
C ARG A 177 -22.95 -1.88 -3.42
N GLU A 178 -23.90 -0.94 -3.32
CA GLU A 178 -25.17 -1.03 -4.07
C GLU A 178 -25.08 -0.44 -5.49
N ARG A 179 -24.21 0.55 -5.72
CA ARG A 179 -24.08 1.19 -7.05
C ARG A 179 -23.43 0.29 -8.11
N GLY A 180 -22.60 -0.68 -7.71
CA GLY A 180 -22.01 -1.66 -8.62
C GLY A 180 -23.00 -2.71 -9.14
N ILE A 181 -24.01 -3.06 -8.34
CA ILE A 181 -25.00 -4.09 -8.69
C ILE A 181 -26.10 -3.53 -9.60
N GLU A 182 -26.48 -2.25 -9.44
CA GLU A 182 -27.52 -1.63 -10.26
C GLU A 182 -27.07 -1.34 -11.70
N HIS A 183 -25.80 -0.99 -11.91
CA HIS A 183 -25.25 -0.82 -13.27
C HIS A 183 -25.12 -2.13 -14.04
N GLN A 184 -24.99 -3.27 -13.36
CA GLN A 184 -24.93 -4.58 -14.01
C GLN A 184 -26.32 -5.12 -14.40
N LYS A 185 -27.38 -4.77 -13.65
CA LYS A 185 -28.77 -5.13 -14.02
C LYS A 185 -29.31 -4.33 -15.21
N ARG A 186 -28.92 -3.06 -15.38
CA ARG A 186 -29.36 -2.23 -16.53
C ARG A 186 -28.74 -2.61 -17.87
N ARG A 187 -27.62 -3.34 -17.88
CA ARG A 187 -26.97 -3.83 -19.11
C ARG A 187 -27.48 -5.19 -19.61
N ARG A 188 -28.33 -5.88 -18.84
CA ARG A 188 -28.94 -7.17 -19.24
C ARG A 188 -30.39 -7.07 -19.73
N THR A 189 -30.96 -5.86 -19.78
CA THR A 189 -32.36 -5.61 -20.19
C THR A 189 -32.48 -4.70 -21.42
N ARG A 190 -31.44 -4.66 -22.26
CA ARG A 190 -31.52 -4.10 -23.62
C ARG A 190 -30.96 -5.09 -24.62
#